data_AF-A0A259GW09-F1
#
_entry.id   AF-A0A259GW09-F1
#
_cell.length_a   1.000
_cell.length_b   1.000
_cell.length_c   1.000
_cell.angle_alpha   90.00
_cell.angle_beta   90.00
_cell.angle_gamma   90.00
#
_symmetry.space_group_name_H-M   'P 1'
#
loop_
_entity.id
_entity.type
_entity.pdbx_description
1 polymer ?
#
loop_
_entity_poly.entity_id
_entity_poly.type
_entity_poly.pdbx_seq_one_letter_code
_entity_poly.pdbx_strand_id
1 'polypeptide(L)' 'MTPYDAFGGDAFVRSLCARFYALMDALPEAAACRAVHPPSLARAEEKLVEYLT' A
#
# COMPACT_ATOMS: atom_id res chain seq x y z
N MET A 1 -13.44 19.81 1.22
CA MET A 1 -12.07 19.25 1.28
C MET A 1 -12.22 17.80 1.68
N THR A 2 -11.83 16.88 0.81
CA THR A 2 -11.86 15.45 1.11
C THR A 2 -10.61 15.06 1.92
N PRO A 3 -10.61 13.92 2.64
CA PRO A 3 -9.37 13.40 3.22
C PRO A 3 -8.27 13.24 2.18
N TYR A 4 -8.63 12.77 0.98
CA TYR A 4 -7.71 12.66 -0.15
C TYR A 4 -7.03 14.00 -0.47
N ASP A 5 -7.79 15.09 -0.59
CA ASP A 5 -7.21 16.43 -0.83
C ASP A 5 -6.36 16.91 0.36
N ALA A 6 -6.83 16.66 1.58
CA ALA A 6 -6.16 17.10 2.80
C ALA A 6 -4.78 16.45 3.00
N PHE A 7 -4.59 15.24 2.48
CA PHE A 7 -3.33 14.51 2.56
C PHE A 7 -2.42 14.69 1.33
N GLY A 8 -2.84 15.43 0.31
CA GLY A 8 -2.00 15.71 -0.87
C GLY A 8 -2.30 14.81 -2.09
N GLY A 9 -3.44 14.15 -2.12
CA GLY A 9 -3.98 13.44 -3.28
C GLY A 9 -3.14 12.23 -3.73
N ASP A 10 -3.11 11.99 -5.05
CA ASP A 10 -2.53 10.80 -5.69
C ASP A 10 -1.08 10.55 -5.25
N ALA A 11 -0.27 11.60 -5.17
CA ALA A 11 1.13 11.49 -4.76
C ALA A 11 1.27 10.91 -3.34
N PHE A 12 0.40 11.33 -2.42
CA PHE A 12 0.37 10.79 -1.07
C PHE A 12 -0.10 9.34 -1.06
N VAL A 13 -1.22 9.03 -1.74
CA VAL A 13 -1.77 7.66 -1.79
C VAL A 13 -0.75 6.67 -2.35
N ARG A 14 -0.04 7.02 -3.43
CA ARG A 14 1.03 6.18 -3.98
C ARG A 14 2.15 5.95 -2.98
N SER A 15 2.62 7.00 -2.30
CA SER A 15 3.68 6.88 -1.30
C SER A 15 3.26 6.02 -0.09
N LEU A 16 1.99 6.14 0.32
CA LEU A 16 1.41 5.36 1.41
C LEU A 16 1.34 3.88 1.05
N CYS A 17 0.79 3.54 -0.11
CA CYS A 17 0.68 2.16 -0.58
C CYS A 17 2.06 1.51 -0.77
N ALA A 18 3.01 2.21 -1.40
CA ALA A 18 4.38 1.73 -1.57
C ALA A 18 5.04 1.45 -0.20
N ARG A 19 4.89 2.36 0.77
CA ARG A 19 5.43 2.15 2.12
C ARG A 19 4.73 1.01 2.85
N PHE A 20 3.42 0.87 2.70
CA PHE A 20 2.63 -0.19 3.32
C PHE A 20 3.11 -1.58 2.87
N TYR A 21 3.24 -1.81 1.55
CA TYR A 21 3.71 -3.10 1.04
C TYR A 21 5.20 -3.34 1.30
N ALA A 22 6.03 -2.30 1.31
CA ALA A 22 7.43 -2.42 1.72
C ALA A 22 7.57 -2.87 3.20
N LEU A 23 6.71 -2.37 4.09
CA LEU A 23 6.68 -2.80 5.48
C LEU A 23 6.14 -4.24 5.62
N MET A 24 5.11 -4.59 4.86
CA MET A 24 4.58 -5.95 4.82
C MET A 24 5.63 -6.98 4.39
N ASP A 25 6.48 -6.64 3.41
CA ASP A 25 7.53 -7.53 2.90
C ASP A 25 8.74 -7.68 3.84
N ALA A 26 8.98 -6.67 4.69
CA ALA A 26 10.19 -6.59 5.51
C ALA A 26 10.00 -6.96 7.00
N LEU A 27 8.82 -6.68 7.57
CA LEU A 27 8.61 -6.83 9.02
C LEU A 27 8.25 -8.27 9.42
N PRO A 28 8.96 -8.89 10.37
CA PRO A 28 8.63 -10.23 10.88
C PRO A 28 7.20 -10.33 11.41
N GLU A 29 6.69 -9.27 12.03
CA GLU A 29 5.34 -9.22 12.60
C GLU A 29 4.26 -9.26 11.50
N ALA A 30 4.60 -8.88 10.26
CA ALA A 30 3.72 -8.93 9.11
C ALA A 30 3.78 -10.27 8.36
N ALA A 31 4.62 -11.23 8.77
CA ALA A 31 4.87 -12.46 8.01
C ALA A 31 3.60 -13.25 7.67
N ALA A 32 2.65 -13.34 8.59
CA ALA A 32 1.37 -14.02 8.32
C ALA A 32 0.56 -13.31 7.23
N CYS A 33 0.54 -11.97 7.23
CA CYS A 33 -0.10 -11.18 6.18
C CYS A 33 0.66 -11.30 4.85
N ARG A 34 2.00 -11.31 4.88
CA ARG A 34 2.82 -11.45 3.68
C ARG A 34 2.66 -12.82 3.01
N ALA A 35 2.48 -13.87 3.81
CA ALA A 35 2.38 -15.26 3.35
C ALA A 35 1.16 -15.55 2.46
N VAL A 36 0.10 -14.73 2.56
CA VAL A 36 -1.10 -14.89 1.69
C VAL A 36 -1.00 -14.10 0.38
N HIS A 37 0.05 -13.30 0.20
CA HIS A 37 0.27 -12.54 -1.02
C HIS A 37 1.16 -13.29 -2.03
N PRO A 38 1.00 -13.04 -3.34
CA PRO A 38 1.91 -13.56 -4.35
C PRO A 38 3.37 -13.14 -4.11
N PRO A 39 4.35 -13.78 -4.77
CA PRO A 39 5.75 -13.38 -4.66
C PRO A 39 5.99 -11.91 -5.00
N SER A 40 5.30 -11.37 -6.01
CA SER A 40 5.31 -9.95 -6.33
C SER A 40 4.12 -9.23 -5.71
N LEU A 41 4.39 -8.12 -5.02
CA LEU A 41 3.38 -7.24 -4.42
C LEU A 41 2.89 -6.14 -5.36
N ALA A 42 3.53 -5.93 -6.52
CA ALA A 42 3.26 -4.79 -7.41
C ALA A 42 1.78 -4.64 -7.78
N ARG A 43 1.11 -5.76 -8.12
CA ARG A 43 -0.31 -5.75 -8.46
C ARG A 43 -1.21 -5.44 -7.26
N ALA A 44 -0.84 -5.90 -6.06
CA ALA A 44 -1.59 -5.63 -4.83
C ALA A 44 -1.44 -4.14 -4.43
N GLU A 45 -0.25 -3.57 -4.63
CA GLU A 45 0.04 -2.15 -4.47
C GLU A 45 -0.80 -1.28 -5.41
N GLU A 46 -0.79 -1.56 -6.73
CA GLU A 46 -1.62 -0.83 -7.69
C GLU A 46 -3.11 -0.90 -7.33
N LYS A 47 -3.60 -2.08 -6.96
CA LYS A 47 -5.01 -2.26 -6.58
C LYS A 47 -5.40 -1.49 -5.32
N LEU A 48 -4.49 -1.36 -4.37
CA LEU A 48 -4.75 -0.56 -3.17
C LEU A 48 -4.72 0.94 -3.48
N VAL A 49 -3.83 1.40 -4.36
CA VAL A 49 -3.86 2.79 -4.86
C VAL A 49 -5.19 3.09 -5.53
N GLU A 50 -5.65 2.22 -6.44
CA GLU A 50 -6.95 2.37 -7.13
C GLU A 50 -8.14 2.40 -6.15
N TYR A 51 -8.08 1.62 -5.06
CA TYR A 51 -9.14 1.58 -4.07
C TYR A 51 -9.21 2.85 -3.18
N LEU A 52 -8.06 3.47 -2.91
CA LEU A 52 -7.93 4.61 -2.00
C LEU A 52 -8.01 5.98 -2.69
N THR A 53 -8.05 6.00 -4.02
CA THR A 53 -8.16 7.22 -4.85
C THR A 53 -9.59 7.41 -5.31
#